data_AF-A0A1Z4M290-F1
#
_entry.id   AF-A0A1Z4M290-F1
#
_cell.length_a   1.000
_cell.length_b   1.000
_cell.length_c   1.000
_cell.angle_alpha   90.00
_cell.angle_beta   90.00
_cell.angle_gamma   90.00
#
_symmetry.space_group_name_H-M   'P 1'
#
loop_
_entity.id
_entity.type
_entity.pdbx_description
1 polymer ?
#
loop_
_entity_poly.entity_id
_entity_poly.type
_entity_poly.pdbx_seq_one_letter_code
_entity_poly.pdbx_strand_id
1 'polypeptide(L)'
;MLDLSKLAGQMHGLSQHLTAEAEANRQRLQLGMKHLEYAFDNQDELVKLQQKWRDRILFANATPVEPLHTCIDIMVPPKTHTVIATDGSQIAPNHHEIAYCYLLNIGRVVLHYGQNKHPILDSIPEIFYRPEDLYMSRQWGIRTEEWMSYRRTASEAVVLSELAIAATEKGKRDGGMGGWEDKETRRQGEKVKANSSPSNATLERIPTLAMVDGSLIYWFLEQLPYDARDHILPPILESWKDLRKAGIPMMGYLSASRSIEAMNFFRLSACPHKAPDCMSFCPNQMDKIPCKLFEGLRDSTLWSTQLKPGQRSPLWKSNSRIIELYGDQQIYFCYVHVGTEIARVEFPQWVVEDTEMFEESLGLMLAQVHKGYGYPVALAESHNQAVVRGGDRSRFFGLLERQMIKAGLKNVGTSYKEARKRGSIA
;
A
#
# COMPACT_ATOMS: atom_id res chain seq x y z
N MET A 1 -9.18 21.04 -28.41
CA MET A 1 -7.83 21.65 -28.31
C MET A 1 -7.92 22.71 -27.20
N LEU A 2 -7.02 22.67 -26.22
CA LEU A 2 -6.98 23.65 -25.12
C LEU A 2 -6.53 25.01 -25.68
N ASP A 3 -7.26 26.08 -25.38
CA ASP A 3 -6.93 27.45 -25.82
C ASP A 3 -5.97 28.12 -24.83
N LEU A 4 -4.67 27.99 -25.11
CA LEU A 4 -3.59 28.48 -24.25
C LEU A 4 -3.57 30.01 -24.12
N SER A 5 -4.15 30.74 -25.09
CA SER A 5 -4.19 32.20 -25.06
C SER A 5 -5.17 32.73 -23.99
N LYS A 6 -6.32 32.06 -23.84
CA LYS A 6 -7.27 32.32 -22.75
C LYS A 6 -6.71 31.91 -21.39
N LEU A 7 -5.93 30.81 -21.35
CA LEU A 7 -5.28 30.35 -20.13
C LEU A 7 -4.24 31.36 -19.63
N ALA A 8 -3.41 31.90 -20.52
CA ALA A 8 -2.39 32.88 -20.18
C ALA A 8 -2.98 34.15 -19.52
N GLY A 9 -4.14 34.61 -20.00
CA GLY A 9 -4.87 35.74 -19.39
C GLY A 9 -5.39 35.45 -17.97
N GLN A 10 -5.70 34.19 -17.67
CA GLN A 10 -6.16 33.73 -16.34
C GLN A 10 -4.99 33.49 -15.36
N MET A 11 -3.75 33.38 -15.85
CA MET A 11 -2.55 33.18 -15.03
C MET A 11 -2.00 34.49 -14.44
N HIS A 12 -2.59 35.64 -14.76
CA HIS A 12 -2.21 36.91 -14.16
C HIS A 12 -2.55 36.92 -12.66
N GLY A 13 -1.54 37.05 -11.80
CA GLY A 13 -1.68 36.95 -10.33
C GLY A 13 -1.33 35.57 -9.74
N LEU A 14 -1.21 34.51 -10.55
CA LEU A 14 -0.82 33.18 -10.07
C LEU A 14 0.57 33.22 -9.41
N SER A 15 1.54 33.92 -10.01
CA SER A 15 2.90 34.05 -9.45
C SER A 15 2.91 34.72 -8.07
N GLN A 16 2.10 35.77 -7.88
CA GLN A 16 1.98 36.46 -6.59
C GLN A 16 1.32 35.56 -5.55
N HIS A 17 0.26 34.84 -5.93
CA HIS A 17 -0.40 33.87 -5.05
C HIS A 17 0.55 32.74 -4.62
N LEU A 18 1.30 32.16 -5.55
CA LEU A 18 2.31 31.12 -5.26
C LEU A 18 3.42 31.63 -4.34
N THR A 19 3.85 32.89 -4.51
CA THR A 19 4.87 33.50 -3.64
C THR A 19 4.35 33.67 -2.22
N ALA A 20 3.13 34.20 -2.07
CA ALA A 20 2.49 34.37 -0.76
C ALA A 20 2.23 33.00 -0.07
N GLU A 21 1.81 32.00 -0.83
CA GLU A 21 1.62 30.63 -0.32
C GLU A 21 2.95 30.00 0.11
N ALA A 22 4.03 30.20 -0.66
CA ALA A 22 5.36 29.72 -0.31
C ALA A 22 5.88 30.36 0.98
N GLU A 23 5.65 31.67 1.17
CA GLU A 23 6.01 32.36 2.40
C GLU A 23 5.20 31.87 3.60
N ALA A 24 3.88 31.71 3.45
CA ALA A 24 3.01 31.16 4.49
C ALA A 24 3.42 29.72 4.86
N ASN A 25 3.77 28.88 3.88
CA ASN A 25 4.26 27.53 4.13
C ASN A 25 5.60 27.51 4.87
N ARG A 26 6.51 28.45 4.56
CA ARG A 26 7.78 28.59 5.29
C ARG A 26 7.54 28.95 6.76
N GLN A 27 6.63 29.89 7.04
CA GLN A 27 6.26 30.27 8.40
C GLN A 27 5.64 29.08 9.17
N ARG A 28 4.73 28.33 8.53
CA ARG A 28 4.15 27.11 9.12
C ARG A 28 5.21 26.06 9.42
N LEU A 29 6.18 25.86 8.52
CA LEU A 29 7.29 24.93 8.73
C LEU A 29 8.14 25.34 9.93
N GLN A 30 8.49 26.62 10.06
CA GLN A 30 9.22 27.13 11.23
C GLN A 30 8.48 26.89 12.54
N LEU A 31 7.16 27.14 12.56
CA LEU A 31 6.32 26.83 13.74
C LEU A 31 6.29 25.32 14.01
N GLY A 32 6.11 24.49 12.99
CA GLY A 32 6.13 23.03 13.11
C GLY A 32 7.45 22.52 13.70
N MET A 33 8.59 23.02 13.21
CA MET A 33 9.92 22.68 13.74
C MET A 33 10.08 23.10 15.20
N LYS A 34 9.62 24.29 15.58
CA LYS A 34 9.66 24.74 16.98
C LYS A 34 8.88 23.80 17.91
N HIS A 35 7.71 23.33 17.47
CA HIS A 35 6.90 22.39 18.25
C HIS A 35 7.48 20.96 18.24
N LEU A 36 8.18 20.57 17.19
CA LEU A 36 8.96 19.33 17.15
C LEU A 36 10.11 19.38 18.17
N GLU A 37 10.91 20.44 18.18
CA GLU A 37 12.02 20.64 19.13
C GLU A 37 11.52 20.61 20.57
N TYR A 38 10.43 21.32 20.87
CA TYR A 38 9.79 21.23 22.18
C TYR A 38 9.34 19.79 22.51
N ALA A 39 8.80 19.07 21.55
CA ALA A 39 8.36 17.70 21.74
C ALA A 39 9.51 16.71 21.97
N PHE A 40 10.73 16.99 21.51
CA PHE A 40 11.91 16.17 21.83
C PHE A 40 12.16 16.10 23.32
N ASP A 41 12.09 17.25 24.01
CA ASP A 41 12.35 17.33 25.45
C ASP A 41 11.15 16.89 26.31
N ASN A 42 9.93 16.89 25.74
CA ASN A 42 8.67 16.70 26.47
C ASN A 42 7.84 15.51 25.96
N GLN A 43 8.45 14.57 25.22
CA GLN A 43 7.74 13.46 24.57
C GLN A 43 6.89 12.66 25.56
N ASP A 44 7.46 12.23 26.68
CA ASP A 44 6.78 11.40 27.67
C ASP A 44 5.53 12.09 28.26
N GLU A 45 5.62 13.40 28.50
CA GLU A 45 4.49 14.19 28.99
C GLU A 45 3.39 14.29 27.93
N LEU A 46 3.77 14.57 26.68
CA LEU A 46 2.83 14.66 25.57
C LEU A 46 2.13 13.32 25.29
N VAL A 47 2.86 12.19 25.37
CA VAL A 47 2.29 10.84 25.24
C VAL A 47 1.33 10.54 26.39
N LYS A 48 1.69 10.85 27.64
CA LYS A 48 0.78 10.70 28.79
C LYS A 48 -0.47 11.56 28.64
N LEU A 49 -0.33 12.79 28.14
CA LEU A 49 -1.42 13.71 27.88
C LEU A 49 -2.36 13.17 26.80
N GLN A 50 -1.80 12.68 25.68
CA GLN A 50 -2.52 12.02 24.60
C GLN A 50 -3.32 10.82 25.11
N GLN A 51 -2.67 9.91 25.84
CA GLN A 51 -3.29 8.70 26.38
C GLN A 51 -4.40 9.01 27.38
N LYS A 52 -4.21 10.00 28.26
CA LYS A 52 -5.21 10.40 29.26
C LYS A 52 -6.47 11.00 28.63
N TRP A 53 -6.32 11.72 27.51
CA TRP A 53 -7.41 12.46 26.88
C TRP A 53 -7.86 11.89 25.53
N ARG A 54 -7.40 10.67 25.18
CA ARG A 54 -7.66 9.99 23.90
C ARG A 54 -9.11 10.10 23.42
N ASP A 55 -10.07 9.86 24.29
CA ASP A 55 -11.48 9.78 23.93
C ASP A 55 -12.12 11.16 23.75
N ARG A 56 -11.42 12.22 24.17
CA ARG A 56 -11.86 13.62 24.11
C ARG A 56 -11.13 14.44 23.05
N ILE A 57 -10.10 13.88 22.42
CA ILE A 57 -9.40 14.48 21.28
C ILE A 57 -10.18 14.16 20.00
N LEU A 58 -10.52 15.19 19.22
CA LEU A 58 -11.42 15.09 18.06
C LEU A 58 -10.69 14.95 16.70
N PHE A 59 -9.40 14.65 16.70
CA PHE A 59 -8.60 14.50 15.49
C PHE A 59 -7.65 13.31 15.60
N ALA A 60 -7.39 12.62 14.50
CA ALA A 60 -6.45 11.50 14.47
C ALA A 60 -5.02 11.99 14.74
N ASN A 61 -4.34 11.35 15.70
CA ASN A 61 -2.97 11.66 16.08
C ASN A 61 -2.25 10.35 16.38
N ALA A 62 -1.04 10.18 15.85
CA ALA A 62 -0.26 8.98 16.12
C ALA A 62 0.52 9.13 17.43
N THR A 63 0.89 8.00 18.04
CA THR A 63 1.74 7.97 19.23
C THR A 63 3.17 7.59 18.81
N PRO A 64 4.19 8.42 19.09
CA PRO A 64 5.58 8.02 18.86
C PRO A 64 5.95 6.90 19.84
N VAL A 65 6.52 5.81 19.33
CA VAL A 65 6.96 4.66 20.15
C VAL A 65 8.49 4.56 20.27
N GLU A 66 9.21 5.31 19.45
CA GLU A 66 10.64 5.58 19.57
C GLU A 66 10.86 7.06 19.95
N PRO A 67 12.05 7.45 20.44
CA PRO A 67 12.38 8.86 20.68
C PRO A 67 12.19 9.70 19.42
N LEU A 68 11.58 10.88 19.54
CA LEU A 68 11.21 11.71 18.38
C LEU A 68 12.41 12.21 17.57
N HIS A 69 13.58 12.33 18.19
CA HIS A 69 14.84 12.70 17.52
C HIS A 69 15.50 11.53 16.77
N THR A 70 14.85 10.36 16.70
CA THR A 70 15.42 9.16 16.05
C THR A 70 15.53 9.37 14.54
N CYS A 71 16.76 9.28 14.04
CA CYS A 71 17.09 9.22 12.63
C CYS A 71 18.04 8.03 12.43
N ILE A 72 17.54 6.94 11.86
CA ILE A 72 18.28 5.67 11.73
C ILE A 72 18.61 5.42 10.27
N ASP A 73 19.88 5.13 9.97
CA ASP A 73 20.30 4.69 8.64
C ASP A 73 19.77 3.28 8.37
N ILE A 74 19.08 3.12 7.24
CA ILE A 74 18.53 1.83 6.81
C ILE A 74 19.67 0.98 6.24
N MET A 75 19.73 -0.27 6.71
CA MET A 75 20.76 -1.22 6.30
C MET A 75 20.57 -1.66 4.85
N VAL A 76 21.68 -1.91 4.16
CA VAL A 76 21.68 -2.47 2.81
C VAL A 76 21.11 -3.90 2.89
N PRO A 77 20.12 -4.26 2.05
CA PRO A 77 19.53 -5.58 2.12
C PRO A 77 20.49 -6.67 1.64
N PRO A 78 20.22 -7.94 2.00
CA PRO A 78 20.94 -9.08 1.45
C PRO A 78 20.92 -9.11 -0.08
N LYS A 79 22.01 -9.56 -0.72
CA LYS A 79 22.10 -9.66 -2.19
C LYS A 79 21.07 -10.62 -2.79
N THR A 80 20.71 -11.64 -2.02
CA THR A 80 19.74 -12.67 -2.38
C THR A 80 18.46 -12.42 -1.61
N HIS A 81 17.37 -12.08 -2.30
CA HIS A 81 16.07 -11.82 -1.69
C HIS A 81 14.94 -11.92 -2.71
N THR A 82 13.71 -11.87 -2.24
CA THR A 82 12.48 -11.89 -3.04
C THR A 82 11.58 -10.72 -2.64
N VAL A 83 11.00 -10.02 -3.62
CA VAL A 83 9.93 -9.03 -3.36
C VAL A 83 8.70 -9.41 -4.16
N ILE A 84 7.55 -9.37 -3.50
CA ILE A 84 6.26 -9.74 -4.07
C ILE A 84 5.31 -8.54 -3.95
N ALA A 85 4.53 -8.28 -4.99
CA ALA A 85 3.54 -7.23 -5.01
C ALA A 85 2.31 -7.64 -5.82
N THR A 86 1.18 -7.03 -5.47
CA THR A 86 -0.06 -7.12 -6.24
C THR A 86 -0.67 -5.74 -6.39
N ASP A 87 -1.35 -5.53 -7.51
CA ASP A 87 -2.23 -4.38 -7.73
C ASP A 87 -3.46 -4.85 -8.52
N GLY A 88 -4.53 -4.08 -8.51
CA GLY A 88 -5.80 -4.44 -9.13
C GLY A 88 -6.31 -3.37 -10.08
N SER A 89 -6.92 -3.79 -11.17
CA SER A 89 -7.77 -2.92 -11.98
C SER A 89 -9.12 -3.57 -12.24
N GLN A 90 -10.03 -2.85 -12.89
CA GLN A 90 -11.41 -3.28 -13.02
C GLN A 90 -12.10 -2.77 -14.29
N ILE A 91 -13.06 -3.54 -14.79
CA ILE A 91 -14.04 -3.11 -15.79
C ILE A 91 -15.39 -2.98 -15.09
N ALA A 92 -15.88 -1.75 -14.95
CA ALA A 92 -17.19 -1.47 -14.37
C ALA A 92 -18.34 -2.05 -15.21
N PRO A 93 -19.46 -2.44 -14.57
CA PRO A 93 -20.62 -2.95 -15.28
C PRO A 93 -21.33 -1.84 -16.06
N ASN A 94 -21.81 -2.14 -17.26
CA ASN A 94 -22.49 -1.17 -18.12
C ASN A 94 -23.74 -1.79 -18.75
N HIS A 95 -24.88 -1.10 -18.62
CA HIS A 95 -26.18 -1.53 -19.16
C HIS A 95 -26.28 -1.46 -20.68
N HIS A 96 -25.34 -0.80 -21.35
CA HIS A 96 -25.30 -0.71 -22.82
C HIS A 96 -24.43 -1.80 -23.47
N GLU A 97 -23.66 -2.52 -22.66
CA GLU A 97 -22.87 -3.67 -23.07
C GLU A 97 -23.75 -4.92 -23.18
N ILE A 98 -23.23 -5.95 -23.85
CA ILE A 98 -23.91 -7.22 -24.12
C ILE A 98 -24.32 -8.01 -22.87
N ALA A 99 -23.69 -7.76 -21.73
CA ALA A 99 -23.95 -8.42 -20.46
C ALA A 99 -23.63 -7.46 -19.30
N TYR A 100 -24.53 -7.41 -18.31
CA TYR A 100 -24.31 -6.63 -17.10
C TYR A 100 -23.45 -7.44 -16.12
N CYS A 101 -22.14 -7.28 -16.23
CA CYS A 101 -21.13 -7.95 -15.42
C CYS A 101 -19.93 -7.01 -15.20
N TYR A 102 -19.09 -7.32 -14.23
CA TYR A 102 -17.81 -6.63 -14.04
C TYR A 102 -16.65 -7.61 -14.03
N LEU A 103 -15.45 -7.08 -14.25
CA LEU A 103 -14.20 -7.82 -14.23
C LEU A 103 -13.28 -7.19 -13.19
N LEU A 104 -12.66 -8.01 -12.34
CA LEU A 104 -11.47 -7.62 -11.59
C LEU A 104 -10.25 -8.27 -12.24
N ASN A 105 -9.15 -7.53 -12.39
CA ASN A 105 -7.89 -8.06 -12.88
C ASN A 105 -6.79 -7.73 -11.87
N ILE A 106 -6.23 -8.76 -11.23
CA ILE A 106 -5.18 -8.60 -10.23
C ILE A 106 -3.83 -8.92 -10.88
N GLY A 107 -2.99 -7.90 -11.01
CA GLY A 107 -1.59 -8.05 -11.43
C GLY A 107 -0.76 -8.66 -10.32
N ARG A 108 0.10 -9.63 -10.67
CA ARG A 108 0.94 -10.39 -9.76
C ARG A 108 2.39 -10.26 -10.16
N VAL A 109 3.22 -9.90 -9.19
CA VAL A 109 4.66 -9.76 -9.39
C VAL A 109 5.44 -10.49 -8.31
N VAL A 110 6.39 -11.31 -8.74
CA VAL A 110 7.44 -11.88 -7.89
C VAL A 110 8.79 -11.62 -8.53
N LEU A 111 9.62 -10.83 -7.85
CA LEU A 111 10.98 -10.49 -8.28
C LEU A 111 11.99 -11.23 -7.41
N HIS A 112 12.79 -12.09 -8.03
CA HIS A 112 13.86 -12.82 -7.36
C HIS A 112 15.22 -12.17 -7.67
N TYR A 113 15.90 -11.67 -6.64
CA TYR A 113 17.22 -11.08 -6.73
C TYR A 113 18.28 -12.07 -6.27
N GLY A 114 19.37 -12.21 -7.02
CA GLY A 114 20.50 -13.06 -6.66
C GLY A 114 20.25 -14.57 -6.70
N GLN A 115 19.07 -15.02 -7.14
CA GLN A 115 18.65 -16.43 -7.08
C GLN A 115 18.70 -17.17 -8.43
N ASN A 116 19.00 -16.49 -9.55
CA ASN A 116 18.92 -17.06 -10.90
C ASN A 116 17.56 -17.71 -11.23
N LYS A 117 16.46 -17.12 -10.74
CA LYS A 117 15.08 -17.54 -11.02
C LYS A 117 14.39 -16.51 -11.90
N HIS A 118 13.53 -16.99 -12.80
CA HIS A 118 12.68 -16.09 -13.60
C HIS A 118 11.65 -15.40 -12.71
N PRO A 119 11.38 -14.10 -12.94
CA PRO A 119 10.31 -13.41 -12.24
C PRO A 119 8.94 -13.95 -12.67
N ILE A 120 7.95 -13.79 -11.80
CA ILE A 120 6.54 -13.96 -12.16
C ILE A 120 5.99 -12.57 -12.46
N LEU A 121 5.49 -12.35 -13.67
CA LEU A 121 4.88 -11.12 -14.13
C LEU A 121 3.63 -11.51 -14.93
N ASP A 122 2.48 -11.57 -14.27
CA ASP A 122 1.22 -11.96 -14.91
C ASP A 122 0.01 -11.33 -14.21
N SER A 123 -1.20 -11.67 -14.63
CA SER A 123 -2.43 -11.23 -13.97
C SER A 123 -3.47 -12.33 -13.88
N ILE A 124 -4.37 -12.23 -12.90
CA ILE A 124 -5.54 -13.09 -12.74
C ILE A 124 -6.80 -12.25 -12.99
N PRO A 125 -7.46 -12.43 -14.16
CA PRO A 125 -8.77 -11.86 -14.42
C PRO A 125 -9.89 -12.74 -13.85
N GLU A 126 -10.83 -12.14 -13.14
CA GLU A 126 -12.03 -12.80 -12.62
C GLU A 126 -13.29 -12.02 -12.99
N ILE A 127 -14.28 -12.73 -13.54
CA ILE A 127 -15.56 -12.15 -13.98
C ILE A 127 -16.66 -12.39 -12.95
N PHE A 128 -17.41 -11.33 -12.66
CA PHE A 128 -18.49 -11.31 -11.70
C PHE A 128 -19.80 -10.96 -12.41
N TYR A 129 -20.75 -11.89 -12.40
CA TYR A 129 -21.97 -11.80 -13.20
C TYR A 129 -23.20 -12.37 -12.50
N ARG A 130 -23.06 -12.98 -11.32
CA ARG A 130 -24.19 -13.59 -10.62
C ARG A 130 -24.98 -12.53 -9.85
N PRO A 131 -26.28 -12.75 -9.56
CA PRO A 131 -27.08 -11.80 -8.79
C PRO A 131 -26.44 -11.39 -7.45
N GLU A 132 -25.83 -12.35 -6.75
CA GLU A 132 -25.08 -12.13 -5.51
C GLU A 132 -23.85 -11.23 -5.72
N ASP A 133 -23.20 -11.27 -6.87
CA ASP A 133 -22.06 -10.41 -7.16
C ASP A 133 -22.47 -8.97 -7.50
N LEU A 134 -23.63 -8.82 -8.15
CA LEU A 134 -24.06 -7.57 -8.79
C LEU A 134 -24.98 -6.74 -7.90
N TYR A 135 -25.78 -7.40 -7.05
CA TYR A 135 -26.88 -6.78 -6.35
C TYR A 135 -26.78 -6.87 -4.82
N MET A 136 -25.93 -7.73 -4.26
CA MET A 136 -25.77 -7.87 -2.81
C MET A 136 -25.49 -6.52 -2.12
N SER A 137 -24.63 -5.68 -2.71
CA SER A 137 -24.26 -4.40 -2.11
C SER A 137 -25.42 -3.40 -1.98
N ARG A 138 -26.48 -3.56 -2.78
CA ARG A 138 -27.63 -2.64 -2.80
C ARG A 138 -28.42 -2.67 -1.50
N GLN A 139 -28.41 -3.79 -0.80
CA GLN A 139 -29.07 -3.90 0.52
C GLN A 139 -28.44 -2.97 1.57
N TRP A 140 -27.19 -2.56 1.34
CA TRP A 140 -26.44 -1.62 2.17
C TRP A 140 -26.42 -0.19 1.60
N GLY A 141 -27.17 0.07 0.52
CA GLY A 141 -27.15 1.36 -0.17
C GLY A 141 -25.88 1.63 -0.98
N ILE A 142 -25.01 0.62 -1.18
CA ILE A 142 -23.72 0.77 -1.87
C ILE A 142 -23.89 0.44 -3.35
N ARG A 143 -23.37 1.31 -4.23
CA ARG A 143 -23.40 1.08 -5.68
C ARG A 143 -22.48 -0.07 -6.05
N THR A 144 -22.86 -0.84 -7.08
CA THR A 144 -22.06 -2.00 -7.54
C THR A 144 -20.62 -1.61 -7.92
N GLU A 145 -20.42 -0.43 -8.53
CA GLU A 145 -19.08 0.07 -8.90
C GLU A 145 -18.19 0.37 -7.69
N GLU A 146 -18.79 0.90 -6.63
CA GLU A 146 -18.11 1.18 -5.36
C GLU A 146 -17.80 -0.13 -4.62
N TRP A 147 -18.78 -1.04 -4.57
CA TRP A 147 -18.60 -2.38 -3.98
C TRP A 147 -17.49 -3.18 -4.67
N MET A 148 -17.46 -3.16 -6.00
CA MET A 148 -16.40 -3.78 -6.79
C MET A 148 -15.01 -3.27 -6.39
N SER A 149 -14.87 -1.98 -6.07
CA SER A 149 -13.58 -1.40 -5.66
C SER A 149 -13.12 -1.92 -4.30
N TYR A 150 -14.05 -2.19 -3.37
CA TYR A 150 -13.72 -2.83 -2.08
C TYR A 150 -13.38 -4.31 -2.27
N ARG A 151 -14.12 -5.03 -3.11
CA ARG A 151 -13.79 -6.42 -3.46
C ARG A 151 -12.42 -6.54 -4.11
N ARG A 152 -12.06 -5.61 -5.00
CA ARG A 152 -10.72 -5.52 -5.60
C ARG A 152 -9.63 -5.45 -4.53
N THR A 153 -9.81 -4.58 -3.53
CA THR A 153 -8.86 -4.43 -2.41
C THR A 153 -8.72 -5.74 -1.61
N ALA A 154 -9.83 -6.44 -1.36
CA ALA A 154 -9.79 -7.73 -0.69
C ALA A 154 -9.09 -8.80 -1.54
N SER A 155 -9.39 -8.86 -2.84
CA SER A 155 -8.74 -9.78 -3.79
C SER A 155 -7.23 -9.53 -3.92
N GLU A 156 -6.78 -8.28 -3.91
CA GLU A 156 -5.35 -7.93 -3.89
C GLU A 156 -4.65 -8.56 -2.68
N ALA A 157 -5.21 -8.39 -1.47
CA ALA A 157 -4.62 -8.93 -0.24
C ALA A 157 -4.57 -10.47 -0.23
N VAL A 158 -5.64 -11.12 -0.69
CA VAL A 158 -5.72 -12.60 -0.78
C VAL A 158 -4.68 -13.13 -1.76
N VAL A 159 -4.66 -12.58 -2.98
CA VAL A 159 -3.71 -13.00 -4.01
C VAL A 159 -2.26 -12.73 -3.59
N LEU A 160 -1.99 -11.63 -2.89
CA LEU A 160 -0.66 -11.32 -2.36
C LEU A 160 -0.17 -12.39 -1.39
N SER A 161 -1.03 -12.80 -0.45
CA SER A 161 -0.70 -13.83 0.54
C SER A 161 -0.47 -15.19 -0.12
N GLU A 162 -1.39 -15.63 -0.98
CA GLU A 162 -1.26 -16.89 -1.72
C GLU A 162 0.02 -16.93 -2.57
N LEU A 163 0.31 -15.85 -3.28
CA LEU A 163 1.49 -15.74 -4.14
C LEU A 163 2.78 -15.78 -3.32
N ALA A 164 2.80 -15.09 -2.17
CA ALA A 164 3.97 -15.04 -1.29
C ALA A 164 4.28 -16.41 -0.67
N ILE A 165 3.25 -17.11 -0.20
CA ILE A 165 3.39 -18.46 0.36
C ILE A 165 3.85 -19.44 -0.73
N ALA A 166 3.24 -19.39 -1.92
CA ALA A 166 3.62 -20.25 -3.03
C ALA A 166 5.08 -20.02 -3.49
N ALA A 167 5.54 -18.76 -3.51
CA ALA A 167 6.91 -18.41 -3.91
C ALA A 167 7.96 -18.96 -2.92
N THR A 168 7.66 -18.93 -1.62
CA THR A 168 8.57 -19.45 -0.59
C THR A 168 8.57 -20.98 -0.51
N GLU A 169 7.43 -21.64 -0.73
CA GLU A 169 7.34 -23.10 -0.76
C GLU A 169 8.03 -23.74 -1.98
N LYS A 170 7.92 -23.15 -3.17
CA LYS A 170 8.66 -23.62 -4.35
C LYS A 170 10.17 -23.51 -4.14
N GLY A 171 10.62 -22.45 -3.46
CA GLY A 171 12.02 -22.30 -3.04
C GLY A 171 12.55 -23.45 -2.17
N LYS A 172 11.70 -24.03 -1.30
CA LYS A 172 12.07 -25.20 -0.48
C LYS A 172 12.18 -26.49 -1.29
N ARG A 173 11.42 -26.64 -2.38
CA ARG A 173 11.44 -27.84 -3.24
C ARG A 173 12.61 -27.82 -4.22
N ASP A 174 12.91 -26.68 -4.82
CA ASP A 174 14.01 -26.54 -5.78
C ASP A 174 15.40 -26.58 -5.13
N GLY A 175 15.50 -26.38 -3.80
CA GLY A 175 16.71 -26.60 -3.00
C GLY A 175 17.05 -28.08 -2.76
N GLY A 176 16.18 -29.00 -3.17
CA GLY A 176 16.39 -30.45 -3.14
C GLY A 176 16.83 -30.99 -4.50
N MET A 177 18.14 -30.92 -4.77
CA MET A 177 18.85 -31.82 -5.70
C MET A 177 18.20 -32.03 -7.09
N GLY A 178 18.20 -30.98 -7.92
CA GLY A 178 17.97 -31.10 -9.37
C GLY A 178 19.25 -31.52 -10.11
N GLY A 179 19.64 -32.79 -9.97
CA GLY A 179 20.68 -33.39 -10.82
C GLY A 179 20.15 -33.63 -12.22
N TRP A 180 20.69 -32.93 -13.21
CA TRP A 180 20.58 -33.32 -14.62
C TRP A 180 21.28 -34.68 -14.81
N GLU A 181 20.50 -35.74 -15.02
CA GLU A 181 21.04 -36.99 -15.58
C GLU A 181 21.13 -36.85 -17.11
N ASP A 182 22.28 -36.39 -17.58
CA ASP A 182 22.74 -36.75 -18.93
C ASP A 182 23.15 -38.24 -18.91
N LYS A 183 22.44 -39.03 -19.71
CA LYS A 183 22.82 -40.40 -20.02
C LYS A 183 24.03 -40.39 -20.97
N GLU A 184 24.85 -41.44 -20.82
CA GLU A 184 26.07 -41.77 -21.58
C GLU A 184 27.32 -41.10 -21.00
N THR A 185 28.20 -41.80 -20.27
CA THR A 185 29.08 -42.84 -20.85
C THR A 185 29.75 -43.64 -19.73
N ARG A 186 29.68 -44.97 -19.80
CA ARG A 186 30.48 -45.88 -18.96
C ARG A 186 31.96 -45.77 -19.32
N ARG A 187 32.85 -45.55 -18.33
CA ARG A 187 34.16 -46.22 -18.22
C ARG A 187 34.84 -45.99 -16.86
N GLN A 188 34.99 -47.12 -16.16
CA GLN A 188 36.02 -47.55 -15.20
C GLN A 188 36.89 -46.52 -14.46
N GLY A 189 36.76 -46.54 -13.13
CA GLY A 189 37.86 -46.82 -12.20
C GLY A 189 38.72 -45.63 -11.73
N GLU A 190 38.48 -45.16 -10.50
CA GLU A 190 39.53 -45.04 -9.46
C GLU A 190 38.93 -44.54 -8.14
N LYS A 191 39.31 -45.22 -7.04
CA LYS A 191 38.90 -44.89 -5.67
C LYS A 191 39.76 -43.74 -5.16
N VAL A 192 39.18 -42.55 -5.02
CA VAL A 192 39.75 -41.50 -4.17
C VAL A 192 38.85 -41.31 -2.96
N LYS A 193 39.37 -41.67 -1.79
CA LYS A 193 38.79 -41.33 -0.49
C LYS A 193 38.97 -39.82 -0.28
N ALA A 194 37.88 -39.07 -0.23
CA ALA A 194 37.87 -37.72 0.32
C ALA A 194 36.88 -37.69 1.49
N ASN A 195 37.42 -37.53 2.70
CA ASN A 195 36.67 -37.15 3.88
C ASN A 195 36.08 -35.75 3.63
N SER A 196 34.76 -35.64 3.55
CA SER A 196 34.08 -34.38 3.84
C SER A 196 32.87 -34.70 4.68
N SER A 197 32.96 -34.37 5.96
CA SER A 197 31.85 -34.33 6.91
C SER A 197 30.67 -33.58 6.30
N PRO A 198 29.42 -34.03 6.49
CA PRO A 198 28.26 -33.25 6.08
C PRO A 198 28.16 -32.05 7.01
N SER A 199 28.56 -30.86 6.53
CA SER A 199 28.12 -29.63 7.16
C SER A 199 26.60 -29.60 7.05
N ASN A 200 25.91 -29.60 8.20
CA ASN A 200 24.50 -29.26 8.30
C ASN A 200 24.32 -27.83 7.76
N ALA A 201 24.19 -27.69 6.45
CA ALA A 201 23.71 -26.47 5.83
C ALA A 201 22.23 -26.39 6.17
N THR A 202 21.92 -25.68 7.26
CA THR A 202 20.60 -25.06 7.41
C THR A 202 20.32 -24.32 6.11
N LEU A 203 19.35 -24.81 5.33
CA LEU A 203 18.87 -24.14 4.12
C LEU A 203 18.66 -22.66 4.47
N GLU A 204 19.53 -21.79 3.95
CA GLU A 204 19.48 -20.37 4.23
C GLU A 204 18.10 -19.84 3.81
N ARG A 205 17.36 -19.29 4.78
CA ARG A 205 16.07 -18.63 4.52
C ARG A 205 16.33 -17.50 3.55
N ILE A 206 15.59 -17.46 2.45
CA ILE A 206 15.66 -16.35 1.50
C ILE A 206 14.79 -15.20 2.01
N PRO A 207 15.38 -14.03 2.30
CA PRO A 207 14.65 -12.81 2.65
C PRO A 207 13.52 -12.53 1.67
N THR A 208 12.32 -12.30 2.17
CA THR A 208 11.12 -12.14 1.35
C THR A 208 10.25 -11.02 1.91
N LEU A 209 9.80 -10.10 1.05
CA LEU A 209 8.93 -8.98 1.42
C LEU A 209 7.68 -8.95 0.53
N ALA A 210 6.50 -8.88 1.14
CA ALA A 210 5.24 -8.59 0.47
C ALA A 210 4.94 -7.08 0.55
N MET A 211 4.68 -6.44 -0.60
CA MET A 211 4.41 -5.00 -0.67
C MET A 211 3.00 -4.72 -1.16
N VAL A 212 2.36 -3.73 -0.54
CA VAL A 212 1.08 -3.16 -0.92
C VAL A 212 1.30 -1.71 -1.37
N ASP A 213 0.70 -1.32 -2.51
CA ASP A 213 0.69 0.08 -2.95
C ASP A 213 -0.40 0.85 -2.20
N GLY A 214 0.01 1.71 -1.28
CA GLY A 214 -0.89 2.51 -0.45
C GLY A 214 -0.94 2.08 1.02
N SER A 215 -1.99 2.55 1.70
CA SER A 215 -2.16 2.40 3.14
C SER A 215 -2.66 1.02 3.53
N LEU A 216 -2.13 0.50 4.63
CA LEU A 216 -2.69 -0.62 5.36
C LEU A 216 -3.87 -0.20 6.25
N ILE A 217 -4.19 1.10 6.33
CA ILE A 217 -5.34 1.64 7.07
C ILE A 217 -6.48 1.91 6.08
N TYR A 218 -7.48 1.04 6.08
CA TYR A 218 -8.66 1.09 5.21
C TYR A 218 -9.75 2.04 5.75
N TRP A 219 -9.51 3.35 5.64
CA TRP A 219 -10.44 4.40 6.08
C TRP A 219 -11.84 4.31 5.44
N PHE A 220 -11.95 3.76 4.22
CA PHE A 220 -13.24 3.59 3.56
C PHE A 220 -14.22 2.72 4.37
N LEU A 221 -13.70 1.85 5.26
CA LEU A 221 -14.53 1.02 6.13
C LEU A 221 -15.41 1.86 7.06
N GLU A 222 -15.01 3.08 7.46
CA GLU A 222 -15.81 3.95 8.35
C GLU A 222 -17.19 4.24 7.77
N GLN A 223 -17.31 4.32 6.45
CA GLN A 223 -18.54 4.64 5.74
C GLN A 223 -19.41 3.41 5.46
N LEU A 224 -18.85 2.21 5.59
CA LEU A 224 -19.57 0.97 5.29
C LEU A 224 -20.47 0.55 6.46
N PRO A 225 -21.68 0.01 6.20
CA PRO A 225 -22.45 -0.69 7.21
C PRO A 225 -21.72 -1.93 7.74
N TYR A 226 -22.06 -2.38 8.95
CA TYR A 226 -21.39 -3.50 9.62
C TYR A 226 -21.33 -4.77 8.74
N ASP A 227 -22.48 -5.22 8.23
CA ASP A 227 -22.56 -6.42 7.39
C ASP A 227 -21.67 -6.31 6.14
N ALA A 228 -21.63 -5.13 5.51
CA ALA A 228 -20.78 -4.89 4.34
C ALA A 228 -19.29 -5.01 4.68
N ARG A 229 -18.87 -4.56 5.87
CA ARG A 229 -17.49 -4.69 6.35
C ARG A 229 -17.12 -6.15 6.57
N ASP A 230 -18.06 -6.95 7.09
CA ASP A 230 -17.85 -8.37 7.40
C ASP A 230 -17.60 -9.23 6.15
N HIS A 231 -17.93 -8.71 4.96
CA HIS A 231 -17.59 -9.34 3.69
C HIS A 231 -16.22 -8.92 3.11
N ILE A 232 -15.63 -7.81 3.57
CA ILE A 232 -14.41 -7.22 2.99
C ILE A 232 -13.20 -7.40 3.91
N LEU A 233 -13.36 -7.10 5.19
CA LEU A 233 -12.24 -7.04 6.13
C LEU A 233 -11.71 -8.43 6.53
N PRO A 234 -12.54 -9.45 6.83
CA PRO A 234 -12.02 -10.74 7.28
C PRO A 234 -11.06 -11.42 6.29
N PRO A 235 -11.34 -11.51 4.97
CA PRO A 235 -10.40 -12.08 4.02
C PRO A 235 -9.03 -11.38 4.00
N ILE A 236 -9.02 -10.05 4.18
CA ILE A 236 -7.77 -9.28 4.25
C ILE A 236 -6.98 -9.63 5.50
N LEU A 237 -7.63 -9.63 6.68
CA LEU A 237 -6.96 -9.95 7.94
C LEU A 237 -6.50 -11.40 8.02
N GLU A 238 -7.24 -12.34 7.43
CA GLU A 238 -6.82 -13.74 7.28
C GLU A 238 -5.57 -13.85 6.42
N SER A 239 -5.53 -13.13 5.30
CA SER A 239 -4.36 -13.07 4.42
C SER A 239 -3.11 -12.58 5.16
N TRP A 240 -3.26 -11.55 6.01
CA TRP A 240 -2.16 -11.04 6.84
C TRP A 240 -1.74 -12.04 7.93
N LYS A 241 -2.69 -12.77 8.52
CA LYS A 241 -2.38 -13.85 9.46
C LYS A 241 -1.59 -14.97 8.79
N ASP A 242 -1.92 -15.31 7.55
CA ASP A 242 -1.21 -16.36 6.82
C ASP A 242 0.21 -15.93 6.42
N LEU A 243 0.41 -14.67 6.03
CA LEU A 243 1.75 -14.08 5.86
C LEU A 243 2.56 -14.12 7.16
N ARG A 244 1.95 -13.75 8.30
CA ARG A 244 2.58 -13.85 9.62
C ARG A 244 2.98 -15.29 9.97
N LYS A 245 2.10 -16.28 9.76
CA LYS A 245 2.40 -17.70 9.99
C LYS A 245 3.53 -18.20 9.09
N ALA A 246 3.61 -17.70 7.87
CA ALA A 246 4.67 -18.04 6.92
C ALA A 246 6.00 -17.32 7.22
N GLY A 247 6.02 -16.36 8.14
CA GLY A 247 7.18 -15.54 8.44
C GLY A 247 7.57 -14.61 7.28
N ILE A 248 6.58 -14.14 6.52
CA ILE A 248 6.79 -13.21 5.39
C ILE A 248 6.31 -11.83 5.81
N PRO A 249 7.19 -10.84 6.06
CA PRO A 249 6.75 -9.49 6.36
C PRO A 249 5.95 -8.89 5.23
N MET A 250 5.02 -8.02 5.61
CA MET A 250 4.31 -7.17 4.68
C MET A 250 4.46 -5.70 5.03
N MET A 251 4.40 -4.84 4.01
CA MET A 251 4.39 -3.40 4.21
C MET A 251 3.51 -2.67 3.21
N GLY A 252 2.89 -1.58 3.65
CA GLY A 252 2.30 -0.57 2.78
C GLY A 252 3.33 0.50 2.42
N TYR A 253 3.38 0.89 1.16
CA TYR A 253 4.22 1.99 0.68
C TYR A 253 3.35 3.15 0.20
N LEU A 254 3.53 4.34 0.77
CA LEU A 254 2.79 5.54 0.40
C LEU A 254 3.75 6.62 -0.09
N SER A 255 3.77 6.80 -1.42
CA SER A 255 4.42 7.95 -2.08
C SER A 255 3.59 9.22 -1.88
N ALA A 256 4.27 10.39 -1.88
CA ALA A 256 3.66 11.72 -1.79
C ALA A 256 2.62 11.84 -0.66
N SER A 257 2.91 11.21 0.49
CA SER A 257 1.96 11.09 1.59
C SER A 257 1.43 12.45 2.05
N ARG A 258 0.11 12.51 2.19
CA ARG A 258 -0.64 13.68 2.69
C ARG A 258 -0.96 13.58 4.17
N SER A 259 -0.35 12.62 4.86
CA SER A 259 -0.61 12.39 6.28
C SER A 259 -0.16 13.58 7.14
N ILE A 260 -0.88 13.77 8.23
CA ILE A 260 -0.69 14.81 9.24
C ILE A 260 -0.76 14.23 10.65
N GLU A 261 -0.65 12.91 10.81
CA GLU A 261 -0.82 12.24 12.10
C GLU A 261 0.28 12.62 13.10
N ALA A 262 1.52 12.80 12.64
CA ALA A 262 2.62 13.28 13.47
C ALA A 262 2.48 14.78 13.77
N MET A 263 2.12 15.59 12.77
CA MET A 263 1.78 17.00 12.98
C MET A 263 0.66 17.16 14.01
N ASN A 264 -0.35 16.29 13.97
CA ASN A 264 -1.44 16.30 14.92
C ASN A 264 -0.98 15.95 16.35
N PHE A 265 0.01 15.09 16.53
CA PHE A 265 0.63 14.88 17.84
C PHE A 265 1.26 16.17 18.38
N PHE A 266 1.97 16.93 17.55
CA PHE A 266 2.59 18.20 17.98
C PHE A 266 1.58 19.29 18.35
N ARG A 267 0.32 19.19 17.89
CA ARG A 267 -0.76 20.11 18.31
C ARG A 267 -1.04 20.06 19.81
N LEU A 268 -0.68 18.96 20.48
CA LEU A 268 -0.82 18.82 21.93
C LEU A 268 0.04 19.87 22.66
N SER A 269 1.25 20.11 22.20
CA SER A 269 2.13 21.17 22.73
C SER A 269 1.66 22.59 22.38
N ALA A 270 0.88 22.73 21.30
CA ALA A 270 0.29 23.99 20.87
C ALA A 270 -1.09 24.26 21.52
N CYS A 271 -1.60 23.37 22.37
CA CYS A 271 -2.89 23.53 23.01
C CYS A 271 -2.83 24.65 24.06
N PRO A 272 -3.69 25.69 23.98
CA PRO A 272 -3.69 26.75 24.99
C PRO A 272 -4.33 26.31 26.31
N HIS A 273 -5.00 25.16 26.33
CA HIS A 273 -5.65 24.61 27.52
C HIS A 273 -4.72 23.65 28.24
N LYS A 274 -4.80 23.61 29.57
CA LYS A 274 -4.03 22.66 30.41
C LYS A 274 -4.30 21.18 30.07
N ALA A 275 -5.44 20.90 29.44
CA ALA A 275 -5.85 19.59 29.00
C ALA A 275 -6.45 19.70 27.59
N PRO A 276 -6.12 18.78 26.66
CA PRO A 276 -6.66 18.76 25.31
C PRO A 276 -8.07 18.14 25.27
N ASP A 277 -8.98 18.68 26.08
CA ASP A 277 -10.40 18.34 26.06
C ASP A 277 -11.09 19.03 24.88
N CYS A 278 -10.87 18.52 23.67
CA CYS A 278 -11.42 19.11 22.46
C CYS A 278 -12.95 19.11 22.45
N MET A 279 -13.61 18.13 23.08
CA MET A 279 -15.08 18.10 23.19
C MET A 279 -15.64 19.30 23.96
N SER A 280 -14.95 19.73 25.04
CA SER A 280 -15.41 20.87 25.84
C SER A 280 -14.96 22.21 25.26
N PHE A 281 -13.71 22.31 24.81
CA PHE A 281 -13.10 23.58 24.42
C PHE A 281 -13.14 23.87 22.91
N CYS A 282 -13.33 22.85 22.08
CA CYS A 282 -13.31 22.94 20.63
C CYS A 282 -14.44 22.09 19.98
N PRO A 283 -15.70 22.17 20.45
CA PRO A 283 -16.77 21.30 19.95
C PRO A 283 -17.06 21.52 18.46
N ASN A 284 -16.92 22.75 17.98
CA ASN A 284 -17.12 23.09 16.58
C ASN A 284 -15.77 23.11 15.82
N GLN A 285 -15.48 22.02 15.10
CA GLN A 285 -14.24 21.89 14.32
C GLN A 285 -14.19 22.79 13.07
N MET A 286 -15.29 23.48 12.72
CA MET A 286 -15.32 24.47 11.63
C MET A 286 -14.85 25.86 12.08
N ASP A 287 -14.84 26.14 13.39
CA ASP A 287 -14.35 27.40 13.92
C ASP A 287 -12.81 27.44 13.93
N LYS A 288 -12.27 28.63 14.18
CA LYS A 288 -10.82 28.80 14.35
C LYS A 288 -10.34 28.04 15.59
N ILE A 289 -9.68 26.90 15.38
CA ILE A 289 -9.11 26.09 16.45
C ILE A 289 -7.72 26.64 16.84
N PRO A 290 -7.51 27.06 18.11
CA PRO A 290 -6.27 27.71 18.52
C PRO A 290 -4.99 26.88 18.31
N CYS A 291 -5.08 25.55 18.51
CA CYS A 291 -3.92 24.66 18.39
C CYS A 291 -3.60 24.24 16.94
N LYS A 292 -4.30 24.77 15.93
CA LYS A 292 -4.03 24.54 14.49
C LYS A 292 -3.01 25.53 13.94
N LEU A 293 -1.91 25.79 14.68
CA LEU A 293 -0.93 26.83 14.33
C LEU A 293 -0.20 26.59 13.00
N PHE A 294 -0.03 25.33 12.62
CA PHE A 294 0.69 24.89 11.43
C PHE A 294 -0.22 24.06 10.50
N GLU A 295 -1.53 24.38 10.47
CA GLU A 295 -2.49 23.74 9.55
C GLU A 295 -2.03 23.85 8.09
N GLY A 296 -2.13 22.73 7.36
CA GLY A 296 -1.65 22.60 5.98
C GLY A 296 -0.22 22.07 5.87
N LEU A 297 0.58 22.08 6.94
CA LEU A 297 1.88 21.41 6.95
C LEU A 297 1.70 19.89 7.02
N ARG A 298 2.40 19.15 6.16
CA ARG A 298 2.37 17.68 6.11
C ARG A 298 3.51 17.08 6.91
N ASP A 299 3.32 15.86 7.38
CA ASP A 299 4.37 15.10 8.08
C ASP A 299 5.61 14.96 7.19
N SER A 300 5.43 14.68 5.90
CA SER A 300 6.52 14.53 4.92
C SER A 300 7.38 15.79 4.77
N THR A 301 6.76 16.98 4.83
CA THR A 301 7.47 18.27 4.78
C THR A 301 8.26 18.54 6.05
N LEU A 302 7.76 18.12 7.21
CA LEU A 302 8.52 18.21 8.45
C LEU A 302 9.73 17.27 8.41
N TRP A 303 9.51 15.99 8.08
CA TRP A 303 10.57 14.98 8.07
C TRP A 303 11.64 15.22 6.99
N SER A 304 11.32 15.93 5.90
CA SER A 304 12.34 16.37 4.93
C SER A 304 13.38 17.32 5.50
N THR A 305 13.10 17.95 6.65
CA THR A 305 14.07 18.80 7.36
C THR A 305 14.98 18.03 8.31
N GLN A 306 14.60 16.80 8.69
CA GLN A 306 15.27 16.02 9.74
C GLN A 306 16.06 14.82 9.18
N LEU A 307 15.52 14.16 8.15
CA LEU A 307 16.08 12.93 7.59
C LEU A 307 17.07 13.21 6.45
N LYS A 308 18.16 12.45 6.41
CA LYS A 308 19.03 12.34 5.23
C LYS A 308 18.59 11.18 4.34
N PRO A 309 18.92 11.18 3.03
CA PRO A 309 18.68 10.02 2.17
C PRO A 309 19.19 8.71 2.76
N GLY A 310 18.33 7.68 2.74
CA GLY A 310 18.60 6.38 3.36
C GLY A 310 18.21 6.28 4.84
N GLN A 311 17.69 7.35 5.45
CA GLN A 311 17.28 7.35 6.86
C GLN A 311 15.78 7.19 7.04
N ARG A 312 15.39 6.55 8.15
CA ARG A 312 14.03 6.54 8.68
C ARG A 312 13.86 7.43 9.89
N SER A 313 12.64 7.94 10.05
CA SER A 313 12.15 8.61 11.25
C SER A 313 11.94 7.62 12.41
N PRO A 314 11.54 8.11 13.59
CA PRO A 314 11.04 7.25 14.65
C PRO A 314 9.80 6.48 14.16
N LEU A 315 9.54 5.34 14.78
CA LEU A 315 8.31 4.60 14.66
C LEU A 315 7.14 5.29 15.38
N TRP A 316 5.98 5.20 14.74
CA TRP A 316 4.71 5.73 15.21
C TRP A 316 3.67 4.60 15.23
N LYS A 317 2.86 4.56 16.27
CA LYS A 317 1.63 3.77 16.32
C LYS A 317 0.46 4.64 15.87
N SER A 318 -0.27 4.24 14.84
CA SER A 318 -1.49 4.97 14.46
C SER A 318 -2.57 4.74 15.50
N ASN A 319 -3.29 5.81 15.85
CA ASN A 319 -4.49 5.74 16.70
C ASN A 319 -5.76 5.96 15.89
N SER A 320 -5.73 5.65 14.59
CA SER A 320 -6.94 5.65 13.78
C SER A 320 -7.97 4.69 14.39
N ARG A 321 -9.18 5.20 14.65
CA ARG A 321 -10.27 4.40 15.23
C ARG A 321 -10.65 3.23 14.34
N ILE A 322 -10.46 3.34 13.02
CA ILE A 322 -10.83 2.25 12.11
C ILE A 322 -9.99 0.98 12.31
N ILE A 323 -8.78 1.12 12.88
CA ILE A 323 -7.87 0.00 13.19
C ILE A 323 -8.41 -0.84 14.37
N GLU A 324 -9.33 -0.34 15.19
CA GLU A 324 -9.97 -1.14 16.25
C GLU A 324 -10.70 -2.37 15.67
N LEU A 325 -11.11 -2.31 14.40
CA LEU A 325 -11.71 -3.44 13.69
C LEU A 325 -10.70 -4.54 13.33
N TYR A 326 -9.39 -4.29 13.42
CA TYR A 326 -8.35 -5.20 12.93
C TYR A 326 -7.92 -6.24 13.98
N GLY A 327 -8.50 -6.17 15.18
CA GLY A 327 -8.13 -7.02 16.30
C GLY A 327 -6.71 -6.74 16.78
N ASP A 328 -5.85 -7.76 16.78
CA ASP A 328 -4.45 -7.67 17.21
C ASP A 328 -3.51 -7.05 16.15
N GLN A 329 -4.03 -6.69 14.97
CA GLN A 329 -3.22 -6.15 13.87
C GLN A 329 -3.22 -4.61 13.86
N GLN A 330 -2.62 -4.02 14.89
CA GLN A 330 -2.39 -2.58 14.93
C GLN A 330 -1.42 -2.16 13.82
N ILE A 331 -1.58 -0.93 13.30
CA ILE A 331 -0.71 -0.41 12.26
C ILE A 331 0.28 0.58 12.84
N TYR A 332 1.54 0.34 12.50
CA TYR A 332 2.67 1.18 12.80
C TYR A 332 3.19 1.79 11.51
N PHE A 333 3.85 2.94 11.60
CA PHE A 333 4.46 3.58 10.45
C PHE A 333 5.71 4.37 10.82
N CYS A 334 6.56 4.59 9.83
CA CYS A 334 7.63 5.58 9.89
C CYS A 334 7.74 6.30 8.54
N TYR A 335 8.49 7.40 8.52
CA TYR A 335 8.84 8.11 7.31
C TYR A 335 10.25 7.75 6.88
N VAL A 336 10.48 7.55 5.59
CA VAL A 336 11.79 7.21 5.03
C VAL A 336 12.16 8.22 3.96
N HIS A 337 13.37 8.77 4.05
CA HIS A 337 13.93 9.56 2.97
C HIS A 337 14.51 8.64 1.90
N VAL A 338 13.74 8.35 0.86
CA VAL A 338 14.13 7.41 -0.20
C VAL A 338 15.05 8.03 -1.27
N GLY A 339 15.33 9.33 -1.14
CA GLY A 339 16.27 10.08 -1.97
C GLY A 339 15.57 11.12 -2.82
N THR A 340 14.50 10.71 -3.51
CA THR A 340 13.65 11.60 -4.32
C THR A 340 12.55 12.27 -3.50
N GLU A 341 12.10 11.63 -2.41
CA GLU A 341 11.03 12.12 -1.55
C GLU A 341 11.13 11.57 -0.12
N ILE A 342 10.21 12.00 0.74
CA ILE A 342 9.89 11.36 2.02
C ILE A 342 8.66 10.48 1.84
N ALA A 343 8.84 9.16 1.81
CA ALA A 343 7.76 8.19 1.74
C ALA A 343 7.26 7.83 3.15
N ARG A 344 5.97 7.52 3.29
CA ARG A 344 5.42 6.87 4.49
C ARG A 344 5.38 5.37 4.23
N VAL A 345 5.89 4.59 5.17
CA VAL A 345 5.85 3.13 5.12
C VAL A 345 5.09 2.61 6.33
N GLU A 346 4.20 1.66 6.11
CA GLU A 346 3.29 1.13 7.12
C GLU A 346 3.50 -0.37 7.31
N PHE A 347 3.36 -0.82 8.55
CA PHE A 347 3.63 -2.18 8.97
C PHE A 347 2.56 -2.64 9.97
N PRO A 348 2.08 -3.89 9.89
CA PRO A 348 1.39 -4.50 11.00
C PRO A 348 2.31 -4.61 12.23
N GLN A 349 1.72 -4.55 13.43
CA GLN A 349 2.44 -4.63 14.71
C GLN A 349 3.41 -5.81 14.78
N TRP A 350 3.01 -6.98 14.29
CA TRP A 350 3.84 -8.19 14.35
C TRP A 350 5.10 -8.13 13.49
N VAL A 351 5.15 -7.27 12.46
CA VAL A 351 6.39 -7.02 11.69
C VAL A 351 7.36 -6.19 12.52
N VAL A 352 6.84 -5.18 13.23
CA VAL A 352 7.64 -4.24 14.04
C VAL A 352 8.19 -4.89 15.31
N GLU A 353 7.42 -5.80 15.92
CA GLU A 353 7.85 -6.53 17.12
C GLU A 353 9.04 -7.46 16.86
N ASP A 354 9.23 -7.90 15.62
CA ASP A 354 10.41 -8.62 15.16
C ASP A 354 11.40 -7.63 14.52
N THR A 355 12.37 -7.15 15.32
CA THR A 355 13.32 -6.12 14.88
C THR A 355 14.14 -6.54 13.66
N GLU A 356 14.51 -7.82 13.53
CA GLU A 356 15.26 -8.30 12.37
C GLU A 356 14.39 -8.23 11.11
N MET A 357 13.15 -8.73 11.21
CA MET A 357 12.18 -8.67 10.12
C MET A 357 11.85 -7.23 9.70
N PHE A 358 11.69 -6.32 10.67
CA PHE A 358 11.41 -4.91 10.42
C PHE A 358 12.54 -4.20 9.68
N GLU A 359 13.78 -4.29 10.19
CA GLU A 359 14.94 -3.63 9.57
C GLU A 359 15.27 -4.26 8.20
N GLU A 360 15.09 -5.57 8.03
CA GLU A 360 15.21 -6.24 6.74
C GLU A 360 14.17 -5.73 5.73
N SER A 361 12.90 -5.58 6.15
CA SER A 361 11.83 -5.06 5.29
C SER A 361 12.14 -3.66 4.76
N LEU A 362 12.70 -2.79 5.61
CA LEU A 362 13.13 -1.45 5.22
C LEU A 362 14.26 -1.48 4.18
N GLY A 363 15.27 -2.31 4.40
CA GLY A 363 16.37 -2.49 3.45
C GLY A 363 15.88 -2.98 2.09
N LEU A 364 15.01 -3.99 2.08
CA LEU A 364 14.41 -4.54 0.86
C LEU A 364 13.59 -3.49 0.11
N MET A 365 12.78 -2.71 0.81
CA MET A 365 12.02 -1.60 0.24
C MET A 365 12.94 -0.55 -0.39
N LEU A 366 13.99 -0.12 0.32
CA LEU A 366 14.89 0.90 -0.19
C LEU A 366 15.62 0.42 -1.46
N ALA A 367 16.00 -0.85 -1.54
CA ALA A 367 16.54 -1.43 -2.76
C ALA A 367 15.54 -1.46 -3.91
N GLN A 368 14.25 -1.70 -3.65
CA GLN A 368 13.21 -1.59 -4.67
C GLN A 368 13.11 -0.15 -5.19
N VAL A 369 13.09 0.83 -4.29
CA VAL A 369 12.99 2.25 -4.67
C VAL A 369 14.20 2.69 -5.49
N HIS A 370 15.42 2.32 -5.10
CA HIS A 370 16.63 2.63 -5.85
C HIS A 370 16.62 2.00 -7.26
N LYS A 371 16.20 0.74 -7.38
CA LYS A 371 16.11 0.06 -8.69
C LYS A 371 15.02 0.64 -9.59
N GLY A 372 13.96 1.20 -9.01
CA GLY A 372 12.85 1.82 -9.73
C GLY A 372 12.93 3.34 -9.83
N TYR A 373 14.12 3.93 -9.62
CA TYR A 373 14.38 5.37 -9.79
C TYR A 373 13.45 6.28 -8.97
N GLY A 374 13.16 5.90 -7.73
CA GLY A 374 12.34 6.71 -6.81
C GLY A 374 10.98 6.11 -6.47
N TYR A 375 10.65 4.93 -7.00
CA TYR A 375 9.45 4.18 -6.62
C TYR A 375 9.72 2.66 -6.64
N PRO A 376 9.08 1.83 -5.79
CA PRO A 376 9.36 0.39 -5.75
C PRO A 376 9.04 -0.32 -7.08
N VAL A 377 10.03 -1.04 -7.64
CA VAL A 377 9.86 -1.78 -8.92
C VAL A 377 8.71 -2.78 -8.84
N ALA A 378 8.63 -3.57 -7.76
CA ALA A 378 7.58 -4.58 -7.63
C ALA A 378 6.16 -3.98 -7.72
N LEU A 379 5.93 -2.81 -7.09
CA LEU A 379 4.64 -2.11 -7.13
C LEU A 379 4.35 -1.53 -8.52
N ALA A 380 5.36 -0.92 -9.17
CA ALA A 380 5.20 -0.39 -10.53
C ALA A 380 4.88 -1.50 -11.54
N GLU A 381 5.54 -2.64 -11.43
CA GLU A 381 5.28 -3.79 -12.28
C GLU A 381 3.91 -4.42 -12.00
N SER A 382 3.49 -4.53 -10.73
CA SER A 382 2.16 -5.08 -10.42
C SER A 382 1.05 -4.21 -10.97
N HIS A 383 1.21 -2.88 -10.90
CA HIS A 383 0.33 -1.95 -11.58
C HIS A 383 0.28 -2.20 -13.09
N ASN A 384 1.45 -2.29 -13.74
CA ASN A 384 1.54 -2.53 -15.18
C ASN A 384 0.84 -3.83 -15.61
N GLN A 385 0.95 -4.91 -14.83
CA GLN A 385 0.27 -6.17 -15.10
C GLN A 385 -1.25 -6.09 -14.81
N ALA A 386 -1.65 -5.28 -13.84
CA ALA A 386 -3.05 -5.13 -13.47
C ALA A 386 -3.85 -4.30 -14.49
N VAL A 387 -3.24 -3.28 -15.11
CA VAL A 387 -3.94 -2.29 -15.97
C VAL A 387 -4.68 -2.94 -17.14
N VAL A 388 -6.01 -2.81 -17.13
CA VAL A 388 -6.89 -3.15 -18.26
C VAL A 388 -6.97 -1.96 -19.22
N ARG A 389 -6.48 -2.14 -20.45
CA ARG A 389 -6.50 -1.08 -21.48
C ARG A 389 -7.81 -1.10 -22.28
N GLY A 390 -8.06 -0.05 -23.06
CA GLY A 390 -9.27 0.04 -23.91
C GLY A 390 -9.40 -1.11 -24.94
N GLY A 391 -8.27 -1.61 -25.44
CA GLY A 391 -8.24 -2.80 -26.30
C GLY A 391 -8.66 -4.07 -25.58
N ASP A 392 -8.25 -4.25 -24.32
CA ASP A 392 -8.58 -5.42 -23.50
C ASP A 392 -10.06 -5.44 -23.14
N ARG A 393 -10.64 -4.28 -22.81
CA ARG A 393 -12.09 -4.13 -22.62
C ARG A 393 -12.87 -4.58 -23.86
N SER A 394 -12.42 -4.18 -25.06
CA SER A 394 -13.09 -4.56 -26.30
C SER A 394 -12.99 -6.08 -26.57
N ARG A 395 -11.84 -6.69 -26.27
CA ARG A 395 -11.65 -8.15 -26.37
C ARG A 395 -12.49 -8.92 -25.36
N PHE A 396 -12.59 -8.43 -24.12
CA PHE A 396 -13.42 -9.02 -23.08
C PHE A 396 -14.88 -9.15 -23.51
N PHE A 397 -15.49 -8.05 -23.98
CA PHE A 397 -16.85 -8.11 -24.49
C PHE A 397 -16.98 -8.95 -25.77
N GLY A 398 -15.99 -8.94 -26.66
CA GLY A 398 -15.99 -9.85 -27.82
C GLY A 398 -15.93 -11.33 -27.45
N LEU A 399 -15.24 -11.70 -26.35
CA LEU A 399 -15.22 -13.07 -25.83
C LEU A 399 -16.57 -13.45 -25.24
N LEU A 400 -17.17 -12.57 -24.45
CA LEU A 400 -18.51 -12.78 -23.88
C LEU A 400 -19.57 -12.99 -24.98
N GLU A 401 -19.54 -12.16 -26.03
CA GLU A 401 -20.45 -12.29 -27.18
C GLU A 401 -20.34 -13.68 -27.82
N ARG A 402 -19.12 -14.13 -28.10
CA ARG A 402 -18.87 -15.46 -28.67
C ARG A 402 -19.38 -16.59 -27.77
N GLN A 403 -19.23 -16.47 -26.45
CA GLN A 403 -19.72 -17.48 -25.52
C GLN A 403 -21.25 -17.52 -25.46
N MET A 404 -21.91 -16.35 -25.48
CA MET A 404 -23.37 -16.28 -25.51
C MET A 404 -23.95 -16.87 -26.81
N ILE A 405 -23.31 -16.61 -27.95
CA ILE A 405 -23.68 -17.23 -29.24
C ILE A 405 -23.52 -18.75 -29.18
N LYS A 406 -22.39 -19.25 -28.65
CA LYS A 406 -22.17 -20.69 -28.45
C LYS A 406 -23.20 -21.34 -27.54
N ALA A 407 -23.68 -20.61 -26.53
CA ALA A 407 -24.75 -21.05 -25.63
C ALA A 407 -26.16 -20.99 -26.26
N GLY A 408 -26.29 -20.57 -27.52
CA GLY A 408 -27.55 -20.54 -28.26
C GLY A 408 -28.38 -19.27 -28.06
N LEU A 409 -27.84 -18.23 -27.41
CA LEU A 409 -28.52 -16.95 -27.26
C LEU A 409 -28.55 -16.22 -28.61
N LYS A 410 -29.75 -15.86 -29.08
CA LYS A 410 -29.98 -15.09 -30.31
C LYS A 410 -30.10 -13.60 -29.94
N ASN A 411 -29.66 -12.71 -30.84
CA ASN A 411 -29.67 -11.24 -30.67
C ASN A 411 -28.73 -10.69 -29.57
N VAL A 412 -27.53 -11.27 -29.44
CA VAL A 412 -26.47 -10.71 -28.58
C VAL A 412 -25.84 -9.53 -29.32
N GLY A 413 -25.91 -8.32 -28.77
CA GLY A 413 -25.34 -7.13 -29.39
C GLY A 413 -25.38 -5.90 -28.48
N THR A 414 -24.39 -5.01 -28.62
CA THR A 414 -24.33 -3.75 -27.87
C THR A 414 -25.38 -2.75 -28.37
N SER A 415 -25.78 -1.80 -27.52
CA SER A 415 -26.67 -0.70 -27.94
C SER A 415 -26.13 0.06 -29.17
N TYR A 416 -27.04 0.51 -30.05
CA TYR A 416 -26.73 1.28 -31.27
C TYR A 416 -25.81 2.50 -31.04
N LYS A 417 -25.90 3.13 -29.86
CA LYS A 417 -25.06 4.28 -29.49
C LYS A 417 -23.60 3.89 -29.18
N GLU A 418 -23.38 2.69 -28.64
CA GLU A 418 -22.05 2.23 -28.22
C GLU A 418 -21.29 1.60 -29.39
N ALA A 419 -22.01 0.92 -30.30
CA ALA A 419 -21.48 0.46 -31.58
C ALA A 419 -20.88 1.62 -32.41
N ARG A 420 -21.54 2.79 -32.42
CA ARG A 420 -21.05 4.01 -33.09
C ARG A 420 -19.78 4.59 -32.47
N LYS A 421 -19.59 4.49 -31.14
CA LYS A 421 -18.36 4.96 -30.48
C LYS A 421 -17.17 4.08 -30.79
N ARG A 422 -17.37 2.76 -30.91
CA ARG A 422 -16.31 1.80 -31.27
C ARG A 422 -15.83 1.96 -32.72
N GLY A 423 -16.74 2.29 -33.65
CA GLY A 423 -16.39 2.56 -35.05
C GLY A 423 -15.71 3.90 -35.31
N SER A 424 -15.67 4.81 -34.32
CA SER A 424 -15.10 6.15 -34.44
C SER A 424 -13.61 6.22 -34.06
N ILE A 425 -13.01 5.11 -33.61
CA ILE A 425 -11.60 5.02 -33.17
C ILE A 425 -10.73 4.31 -34.24
N ALA A 426 -11.27 4.05 -35.44
CA ALA A 426 -10.52 3.49 -36.56
C ALA A 426 -9.76 4.58 -37.34
#